data_AF-A0A6S7K971-F1
#
_entry.id   AF-A0A6S7K971-F1
#
_cell.length_a   1.000
_cell.length_b   1.000
_cell.length_c   1.000
_cell.angle_alpha   90.00
_cell.angle_beta   90.00
_cell.angle_gamma   90.00
#
_symmetry.space_group_name_H-M   'P 1'
#
loop_
_entity.id
_entity.type
_entity.pdbx_description
1 polymer ?
#
loop_
_entity_poly.entity_id
_entity_poly.type
_entity_poly.pdbx_seq_one_letter_code
_entity_poly.pdbx_strand_id
1 'polypeptide(L)'
;MDKLEKDLTGKLNLLKFTFEKTSEIVSKANIVAIERQREALIKITANIEEVKLQILEGKFERGDNDETITNWSKNVKEQVEEVDAEVEKLQKYLDEMKANEASKAKEAERAQPLQFEKEQHKQKLHFEHKVDEIKKDKTTKKPDQIQTKLPKLIITPI
;
A
#
# COMPACT_ATOMS: atom_id res chain seq x y z
N MET A 1 -4.46 -31.70 -32.93
CA MET A 1 -5.70 -31.33 -32.20
C MET A 1 -5.78 -31.92 -30.82
N ASP A 2 -5.84 -33.25 -30.65
CA ASP A 2 -6.09 -33.88 -29.35
C ASP A 2 -5.09 -33.48 -28.24
N LYS A 3 -3.82 -33.24 -28.61
CA LYS A 3 -2.79 -32.72 -27.69
C LYS A 3 -3.04 -31.28 -27.25
N LEU A 4 -3.49 -30.40 -28.16
CA LEU A 4 -3.76 -28.99 -27.85
C LEU A 4 -5.02 -28.84 -26.99
N GLU A 5 -6.06 -29.65 -27.24
CA GLU A 5 -7.28 -29.64 -26.42
C GLU A 5 -7.01 -30.14 -24.99
N LYS A 6 -6.14 -31.15 -24.83
CA LYS A 6 -5.63 -31.58 -23.53
C LYS A 6 -4.81 -30.49 -22.84
N ASP A 7 -3.94 -29.78 -23.58
CA ASP A 7 -3.16 -28.65 -23.04
C ASP A 7 -4.08 -27.52 -22.56
N LEU A 8 -5.08 -27.14 -23.37
CA LEU A 8 -6.07 -26.13 -23.02
C LEU A 8 -6.81 -26.52 -21.73
N THR A 9 -7.27 -27.77 -21.64
CA THR A 9 -7.96 -28.28 -20.44
C THR A 9 -7.04 -28.21 -19.21
N GLY A 10 -5.76 -28.57 -19.36
CA GLY A 10 -4.76 -28.45 -18.29
C GLY A 10 -4.57 -27.01 -17.83
N LYS A 11 -4.50 -26.06 -18.76
CA LYS A 11 -4.37 -24.62 -18.48
C LYS A 11 -5.61 -24.04 -17.81
N LEU A 12 -6.82 -24.43 -18.24
CA LEU A 12 -8.08 -24.03 -17.59
C LEU A 12 -8.17 -24.55 -16.16
N ASN A 13 -7.75 -25.81 -15.92
CA ASN A 13 -7.68 -26.36 -14.56
C ASN A 13 -6.66 -25.61 -13.70
N LEU A 14 -5.49 -25.26 -14.26
CA LEU A 14 -4.49 -24.45 -13.57
C LEU A 14 -5.00 -23.04 -13.25
N LEU A 15 -5.74 -22.42 -14.18
CA LEU A 15 -6.39 -21.13 -13.98
C LEU A 15 -7.35 -21.20 -12.81
N LYS A 16 -8.27 -22.17 -12.80
CA LYS A 16 -9.24 -22.37 -11.72
C LYS A 16 -8.56 -22.59 -10.37
N PHE A 17 -7.57 -23.48 -10.30
CA PHE A 17 -6.81 -23.73 -9.08
C PHE A 17 -6.12 -22.47 -8.55
N THR A 18 -5.52 -21.69 -9.46
CA THR A 18 -4.85 -20.43 -9.10
C THR A 18 -5.87 -19.40 -8.62
N PHE A 19 -7.00 -19.28 -9.31
CA PHE A 19 -8.11 -18.39 -8.96
C PHE A 19 -8.66 -18.68 -7.57
N GLU A 20 -8.96 -19.94 -7.24
CA GLU A 20 -9.48 -20.36 -5.93
C GLU A 20 -8.54 -19.96 -4.77
N LYS A 21 -7.22 -20.02 -4.99
CA LYS A 21 -6.21 -19.61 -4.00
C LYS A 21 -6.10 -18.10 -3.78
N THR A 22 -6.68 -17.29 -4.65
CA THR A 22 -6.59 -15.82 -4.58
C THR A 22 -7.15 -15.29 -3.27
N SER A 23 -8.28 -15.81 -2.82
CA SER A 23 -8.92 -15.41 -1.55
C SER A 23 -8.00 -15.60 -0.34
N GLU A 24 -7.31 -16.75 -0.27
CA GLU A 24 -6.36 -17.06 0.79
C GLU A 24 -5.17 -16.09 0.79
N ILE A 25 -4.66 -15.74 -0.40
CA ILE A 25 -3.52 -14.81 -0.54
C ILE A 25 -3.91 -13.40 -0.14
N VAL A 26 -5.08 -12.92 -0.58
CA VAL A 26 -5.59 -11.59 -0.24
C VAL A 26 -5.80 -11.45 1.27
N SER A 27 -6.26 -12.51 1.95
CA SER A 27 -6.46 -12.50 3.41
C SER A 27 -5.19 -12.22 4.21
N LYS A 28 -4.01 -12.52 3.66
CA LYS A 28 -2.70 -12.30 4.30
C LYS A 28 -2.19 -10.87 4.16
N ALA A 29 -2.89 -10.00 3.41
CA ALA A 29 -2.59 -8.59 3.20
C ALA A 29 -1.11 -8.30 2.85
N ASN A 30 -0.48 -9.19 2.09
CA ASN A 30 0.91 -9.02 1.65
C ASN A 30 0.92 -8.52 0.20
N ILE A 31 1.30 -7.26 0.01
CA ILE A 31 1.32 -6.58 -1.30
C ILE A 31 2.07 -7.40 -2.35
N VAL A 32 3.28 -7.87 -2.03
CA VAL A 32 4.12 -8.62 -2.98
C VAL A 32 3.49 -9.96 -3.37
N ALA A 33 2.87 -10.65 -2.42
CA ALA A 33 2.18 -11.90 -2.70
C ALA A 33 0.94 -11.69 -3.59
N ILE A 34 0.21 -10.61 -3.37
CA ILE A 34 -0.98 -10.24 -4.14
C ILE A 34 -0.59 -9.81 -5.57
N GLU A 35 0.47 -9.03 -5.73
CA GLU A 35 1.03 -8.68 -7.05
C GLU A 35 1.42 -9.92 -7.83
N ARG A 36 2.19 -10.83 -7.22
CA ARG A 36 2.60 -12.08 -7.86
C ARG A 36 1.39 -12.95 -8.25
N GLN A 37 0.36 -12.99 -7.41
CA GLN A 37 -0.86 -13.73 -7.69
C GLN A 37 -1.61 -13.14 -8.90
N ARG A 38 -1.74 -11.81 -8.95
CA ARG A 38 -2.34 -11.11 -10.10
C ARG A 38 -1.57 -11.39 -11.38
N GLU A 39 -0.24 -11.29 -11.35
CA GLU A 39 0.61 -11.59 -12.51
C GLU A 39 0.48 -13.05 -12.97
N ALA A 40 0.36 -13.99 -12.04
CA ALA A 40 0.16 -15.41 -12.36
C ALA A 40 -1.16 -15.62 -13.10
N LEU A 41 -2.27 -15.02 -12.64
CA LEU A 41 -3.57 -15.10 -13.32
C LEU A 41 -3.49 -14.53 -14.74
N ILE A 42 -2.92 -13.33 -14.91
CA ILE A 42 -2.73 -12.70 -16.23
C ILE A 42 -1.93 -13.62 -17.16
N LYS A 43 -0.83 -14.19 -16.66
CA LYS A 43 0.03 -15.07 -17.46
C LYS A 43 -0.68 -16.35 -17.89
N ILE A 44 -1.47 -16.96 -17.00
CA ILE A 44 -2.22 -18.17 -17.33
C ILE A 44 -3.30 -17.85 -18.36
N THR A 45 -4.04 -16.75 -18.19
CA THR A 45 -5.05 -16.28 -19.15
C THR A 45 -4.44 -16.04 -20.54
N ALA A 46 -3.29 -15.38 -20.63
CA ALA A 46 -2.59 -15.17 -21.89
C ALA A 46 -2.21 -16.50 -22.58
N ASN A 47 -1.71 -17.48 -21.83
CA ASN A 47 -1.37 -18.79 -22.35
C ASN A 47 -2.60 -19.61 -22.82
N ILE A 48 -3.77 -19.37 -22.21
CA ILE A 48 -5.04 -19.97 -22.63
C ILE A 48 -5.45 -19.40 -23.99
N GLU A 49 -5.38 -18.06 -24.15
CA GLU A 49 -5.75 -17.41 -25.40
C GLU A 49 -4.83 -17.85 -26.55
N GLU A 50 -3.52 -18.00 -26.30
CA GLU A 50 -2.58 -18.51 -27.30
C GLU A 50 -2.97 -19.91 -27.80
N VAL A 51 -3.25 -20.86 -26.90
CA VAL A 51 -3.65 -22.23 -27.29
C VAL A 51 -5.02 -22.22 -27.96
N LYS A 52 -5.94 -21.38 -27.48
CA LYS A 52 -7.25 -21.22 -28.09
C LYS A 52 -7.13 -20.78 -29.55
N LEU A 53 -6.27 -19.80 -29.86
CA LEU A 53 -6.02 -19.37 -31.23
C LEU A 53 -5.47 -20.51 -32.10
N GLN A 54 -4.50 -21.30 -31.59
CA GLN A 54 -3.97 -22.46 -32.31
C GLN A 54 -5.04 -23.53 -32.59
N ILE A 55 -5.96 -23.76 -31.65
CA ILE A 55 -7.07 -24.69 -31.83
C ILE A 55 -8.07 -24.15 -32.86
N LEU A 56 -8.36 -22.84 -32.83
CA LEU A 56 -9.24 -22.18 -33.80
C LEU A 56 -8.68 -22.28 -35.21
N GLU A 57 -7.40 -21.96 -35.41
CA GLU A 57 -6.70 -22.11 -36.69
C GLU A 57 -6.89 -23.52 -37.24
N GLY A 58 -6.61 -24.54 -36.43
CA GLY A 58 -6.80 -25.93 -36.84
C GLY A 58 -8.26 -26.28 -37.15
N LYS A 59 -9.25 -25.72 -36.43
CA LYS A 59 -10.68 -25.93 -36.71
C LYS A 59 -11.09 -25.31 -38.04
N PHE A 60 -10.62 -24.10 -38.35
CA PHE A 60 -10.86 -23.46 -39.64
C PHE A 60 -10.19 -24.20 -40.79
N GLU A 61 -8.95 -24.68 -40.62
CA GLU A 61 -8.25 -25.46 -41.66
C GLU A 61 -8.97 -26.76 -42.03
N ARG A 62 -9.69 -27.38 -41.09
CA ARG A 62 -10.49 -28.58 -41.34
C ARG A 62 -11.86 -28.29 -41.98
N GLY A 63 -12.27 -27.03 -42.04
CA GLY A 63 -13.61 -26.65 -42.46
C GLY A 63 -14.69 -27.03 -41.45
N ASP A 64 -14.37 -27.01 -40.15
CA ASP A 64 -15.38 -27.19 -39.10
C ASP A 64 -16.44 -26.07 -39.22
N ASN A 65 -17.71 -26.36 -38.88
CA ASN A 65 -18.81 -25.40 -39.00
C ASN A 65 -18.62 -24.15 -38.11
N ASP A 66 -18.86 -22.96 -38.65
CA ASP A 66 -18.71 -21.67 -37.98
C ASP A 66 -19.50 -21.58 -36.65
N GLU A 67 -20.71 -22.15 -36.61
CA GLU A 67 -21.52 -22.15 -35.40
C GLU A 67 -20.87 -23.01 -34.28
N THR A 68 -20.30 -24.16 -34.65
CA THR A 68 -19.58 -25.04 -33.72
C THR A 68 -18.30 -24.36 -33.20
N ILE A 69 -17.56 -23.68 -34.07
CA ILE A 69 -16.36 -22.92 -33.71
C ILE A 69 -16.73 -21.78 -32.75
N THR A 70 -17.80 -21.04 -33.06
CA THR A 70 -18.27 -19.90 -32.25
C THR A 70 -18.71 -20.35 -30.85
N ASN A 71 -19.54 -21.39 -30.76
CA ASN A 71 -19.99 -21.92 -29.48
C ASN A 71 -18.83 -22.44 -28.62
N TRP A 72 -17.86 -23.13 -29.23
CA TRP A 72 -16.67 -23.59 -28.52
C TRP A 72 -15.84 -22.42 -28.00
N SER A 73 -15.59 -21.40 -28.83
CA SER A 73 -14.83 -20.20 -28.44
C SER A 73 -15.49 -19.44 -27.29
N LYS A 74 -16.83 -19.32 -27.33
CA LYS A 74 -17.63 -18.69 -26.27
C LYS A 74 -17.48 -19.41 -24.93
N ASN A 75 -17.58 -20.74 -24.93
CA ASN A 75 -17.43 -21.54 -23.71
C ASN A 75 -16.05 -21.36 -23.06
N VAL A 76 -14.97 -21.31 -23.87
CA VAL A 76 -13.62 -21.03 -23.33
C VAL A 76 -13.56 -19.61 -22.74
N LYS A 77 -14.15 -18.63 -23.41
CA LYS A 77 -14.17 -17.23 -22.94
C LYS A 77 -14.91 -17.07 -21.62
N GLU A 78 -16.07 -17.71 -21.47
CA GLU A 78 -16.88 -17.65 -20.24
C GLU A 78 -16.11 -18.14 -19.01
N GLN A 79 -15.20 -19.13 -19.18
CA GLN A 79 -14.36 -19.62 -18.08
C GLN A 79 -13.24 -18.66 -17.67
N VAL A 80 -12.91 -17.69 -18.53
CA VAL A 80 -11.83 -16.71 -18.30
C VAL A 80 -12.39 -15.37 -17.78
N GLU A 81 -13.61 -14.99 -18.19
CA GLU A 81 -14.20 -13.69 -17.84
C GLU A 81 -14.28 -13.41 -16.32
N GLU A 82 -14.55 -14.44 -15.51
CA GLU A 82 -14.56 -14.28 -14.05
C GLU A 82 -13.17 -13.92 -13.50
N VAL A 83 -12.11 -14.48 -14.09
CA VAL A 83 -10.74 -14.21 -13.68
C VAL A 83 -10.31 -12.80 -14.09
N ASP A 84 -10.74 -12.31 -15.26
CA ASP A 84 -10.44 -10.94 -15.69
C ASP A 84 -11.03 -9.91 -14.71
N ALA A 85 -12.28 -10.12 -14.28
CA ALA A 85 -12.91 -9.28 -13.26
C ALA A 85 -12.15 -9.33 -11.93
N GLU A 86 -11.60 -10.48 -11.54
CA GLU A 86 -10.82 -10.61 -10.32
C GLU A 86 -9.44 -9.96 -10.44
N VAL A 87 -8.78 -10.05 -11.59
CA VAL A 87 -7.52 -9.33 -11.86
C VAL A 87 -7.70 -7.82 -11.70
N GLU A 88 -8.82 -7.26 -12.16
CA GLU A 88 -9.17 -5.86 -11.93
C GLU A 88 -9.38 -5.54 -10.45
N LYS A 89 -10.07 -6.41 -9.69
CA LYS A 89 -10.25 -6.22 -8.24
C LYS A 89 -8.92 -6.25 -7.50
N LEU A 90 -8.03 -7.18 -7.83
CA LEU A 90 -6.70 -7.26 -7.24
C LEU A 90 -5.88 -6.01 -7.53
N GLN A 91 -5.98 -5.46 -8.73
CA GLN A 91 -5.31 -4.20 -9.08
C GLN A 91 -5.81 -3.05 -8.20
N LYS A 92 -7.13 -2.87 -8.08
CA LYS A 92 -7.73 -1.84 -7.23
C LYS A 92 -7.29 -1.99 -5.77
N TYR A 93 -7.30 -3.21 -5.26
CA TYR A 93 -6.86 -3.51 -3.90
C TYR A 93 -5.40 -3.12 -3.65
N LEU A 94 -4.51 -3.43 -4.61
CA LEU A 94 -3.10 -3.04 -4.55
C LEU A 94 -2.92 -1.52 -4.56
N ASP A 95 -3.66 -0.82 -5.41
CA ASP A 95 -3.60 0.63 -5.51
C ASP A 95 -4.07 1.31 -4.20
N GLU A 96 -5.15 0.79 -3.60
CA GLU A 96 -5.64 1.23 -2.29
C GLU A 96 -4.62 1.00 -1.17
N MET A 97 -3.99 -0.19 -1.13
CA MET A 97 -2.95 -0.49 -0.14
C MET A 97 -1.77 0.47 -0.25
N LYS A 98 -1.26 0.71 -1.46
CA LYS A 98 -0.15 1.63 -1.73
C LYS A 98 -0.52 3.07 -1.37
N ALA A 99 -1.74 3.51 -1.70
CA ALA A 99 -2.23 4.83 -1.34
C ALA A 99 -2.31 5.03 0.19
N ASN A 100 -2.75 4.01 0.92
CA ASN A 100 -2.84 4.04 2.38
C ASN A 100 -1.46 4.03 3.06
N GLU A 101 -0.48 3.31 2.50
CA GLU A 101 0.90 3.38 2.99
C GLU A 101 1.50 4.77 2.75
N ALA A 102 1.26 5.37 1.58
CA ALA A 102 1.73 6.71 1.26
C ALA A 102 1.07 7.79 2.12
N SER A 103 -0.22 7.66 2.46
CA SER A 103 -0.91 8.61 3.34
C SER A 103 -0.37 8.53 4.77
N LYS A 104 -0.19 7.32 5.31
CA LYS A 104 0.41 7.10 6.64
C LYS A 104 1.84 7.63 6.73
N ALA A 105 2.63 7.44 5.67
CA ALA A 105 3.98 8.00 5.61
C ALA A 105 3.97 9.53 5.68
N LYS A 106 3.09 10.19 4.92
CA LYS A 106 2.93 11.65 4.94
C LYS A 106 2.41 12.17 6.28
N GLU A 107 1.49 11.44 6.91
CA GLU A 107 0.99 11.79 8.24
C GLU A 107 2.09 11.67 9.30
N ALA A 108 2.87 10.59 9.26
CA ALA A 108 4.01 10.40 10.15
C ALA A 108 5.07 11.50 9.96
N GLU A 109 5.37 11.87 8.72
CA GLU A 109 6.31 12.95 8.39
C GLU A 109 5.83 14.30 8.95
N ARG A 110 4.53 14.60 8.88
CA ARG A 110 3.94 15.82 9.45
C ARG A 110 3.85 15.79 10.98
N ALA A 111 3.65 14.62 11.58
CA ALA A 111 3.50 14.48 13.02
C ALA A 111 4.80 14.82 13.78
N GLN A 112 5.97 14.50 13.21
CA GLN A 112 7.26 14.77 13.87
C GLN A 112 7.55 16.25 14.16
N PRO A 113 7.44 17.18 13.19
CA PRO A 113 7.67 18.61 13.46
C PRO A 113 6.62 19.20 14.40
N LEU A 114 5.35 18.77 14.28
CA LEU A 114 4.26 19.20 15.17
C LEU A 114 4.48 18.76 16.63
N GLN A 115 5.01 17.56 16.84
CA GLN A 115 5.37 17.09 18.19
C GLN A 115 6.54 17.89 18.76
N PHE A 116 7.56 18.16 17.94
CA PHE A 116 8.71 18.96 18.36
C PHE A 116 8.31 20.40 18.74
N GLU A 117 7.44 21.03 17.95
CA GLU A 117 6.93 22.38 18.21
C GLU A 117 6.08 22.43 19.50
N LYS A 118 5.23 21.42 19.73
CA LYS A 118 4.48 21.28 20.98
C LYS A 118 5.40 21.17 22.19
N GLU A 119 6.47 20.38 22.10
CA GLU A 119 7.39 20.19 23.22
C GLU A 119 8.18 21.47 23.52
N GLN A 120 8.64 22.19 22.49
CA GLN A 120 9.26 23.50 22.66
C GLN A 120 8.34 24.50 23.35
N HIS A 121 7.08 24.58 22.92
CA HIS A 121 6.12 25.50 23.50
C HIS A 121 5.82 25.14 24.98
N LYS A 122 5.64 23.86 25.28
CA LYS A 122 5.45 23.38 26.66
C LYS A 122 6.63 23.74 27.55
N GLN A 123 7.85 23.60 27.05
CA GLN A 123 9.06 23.99 27.78
C GLN A 123 9.10 25.49 28.05
N LYS A 124 8.77 26.34 27.06
CA LYS A 124 8.68 27.80 27.23
C LYS A 124 7.66 28.19 28.30
N LEU A 125 6.44 27.63 28.24
CA LEU A 125 5.39 27.85 29.24
C LEU A 125 5.87 27.48 30.65
N HIS A 126 6.54 26.33 30.80
CA HIS A 126 7.08 25.91 32.10
C HIS A 126 8.09 26.92 32.65
N PHE A 127 8.95 27.48 31.81
CA PHE A 127 9.90 28.52 32.23
C PHE A 127 9.19 29.83 32.60
N GLU A 128 8.22 30.29 31.80
CA GLU A 128 7.43 31.48 32.10
C GLU A 128 6.68 31.34 33.44
N HIS A 129 6.00 30.21 33.65
CA HIS A 129 5.35 29.90 34.92
C HIS A 129 6.33 29.94 36.10
N LYS A 130 7.51 29.32 35.96
CA LYS A 130 8.52 29.32 37.02
C LYS A 130 9.07 30.73 37.30
N VAL A 131 9.24 31.55 36.28
CA VAL A 131 9.65 32.96 36.43
C VAL A 131 8.57 33.75 37.15
N ASP A 132 7.30 33.56 36.81
CA ASP A 132 6.18 34.26 37.44
C ASP A 132 5.92 33.82 38.88
N GLU A 133 6.13 32.54 39.21
CA GLU A 133 6.15 32.06 40.60
C GLU A 133 7.25 32.73 41.42
N ILE A 134 8.48 32.79 40.89
CA ILE A 134 9.59 33.49 41.56
C ILE A 134 9.29 34.98 41.75
N LYS A 135 8.63 35.63 40.77
CA LYS A 135 8.21 37.04 40.91
C LYS A 135 7.14 37.19 41.98
N LYS A 136 6.13 36.31 42.04
CA LYS A 136 5.06 36.32 43.07
C LYS A 136 5.58 36.05 44.48
N ASP A 137 6.56 35.15 44.63
CA ASP A 137 7.23 34.91 45.91
C ASP A 137 8.03 36.14 46.39
N LYS A 138 8.59 36.91 45.45
CA LYS A 138 9.26 38.19 45.74
C LYS A 138 8.29 39.31 46.10
N THR A 139 7.05 39.32 45.61
CA THR A 139 6.03 40.33 46.00
C THR A 139 5.34 40.02 47.33
N THR A 140 5.45 38.81 47.86
CA THR A 140 4.84 38.42 49.14
C THR A 140 5.81 38.55 50.34
N LYS A 141 7.10 38.82 50.08
CA LYS A 141 8.07 39.21 51.10
C LYS A 141 8.37 40.70 50.97
N LYS A 142 8.05 41.48 52.02
CA LYS A 142 8.48 42.88 52.15
C LYS A 142 9.98 43.01 51.84
N PRO A 143 10.44 44.12 51.24
CA PRO A 143 11.84 44.30 50.91
C PRO A 143 12.63 44.57 52.20
N ASP A 144 13.12 43.51 52.84
CA ASP A 144 14.32 43.67 53.66
C ASP A 144 15.49 43.87 52.70
N GLN A 145 16.20 44.98 52.91
CA GLN A 145 17.36 45.42 52.15
C GLN A 145 18.40 44.31 52.01
N ILE A 146 18.40 43.62 50.87
CA ILE A 146 19.54 42.76 50.49
C ILE A 146 20.52 43.65 49.74
N GLN A 147 21.55 44.11 50.45
CA GLN A 147 22.76 44.65 49.83
C GLN A 147 23.42 43.54 48.99
N THR A 148 23.16 43.50 47.68
CA THR A 148 23.95 42.68 46.77
C THR A 148 25.27 43.38 46.50
N LYS A 149 26.32 42.95 47.20
CA LYS A 149 27.70 43.34 46.85
C LYS A 149 28.03 42.74 45.48
N LEU A 150 28.01 43.58 44.45
CA LEU A 150 28.57 43.25 43.13
C LEU A 150 30.09 42.99 43.29
N PRO A 151 30.63 41.89 42.73
CA PRO A 151 32.07 41.70 42.68
C PRO A 151 32.69 42.80 41.81
N LYS A 152 33.75 43.46 42.32
CA LYS A 152 34.47 44.50 41.58
C LYS A 152 35.12 43.88 40.35
N LEU A 153 34.72 44.32 39.17
CA LEU A 153 35.44 44.07 37.92
C LEU A 153 36.73 44.88 37.93
N ILE A 154 37.87 44.18 37.97
CA ILE A 154 39.17 44.79 37.74
C ILE A 154 39.38 44.79 36.23
N ILE A 155 39.27 45.96 35.62
CA ILE A 155 39.66 46.16 34.22
C ILE A 155 41.11 46.62 34.25
N THR A 156 42.03 45.74 33.88
CA THR A 156 43.44 46.09 33.70
C THR A 156 43.58 46.83 32.37
N PRO A 157 44.02 48.10 32.34
CA PRO A 157 44.31 48.78 31.08
C PRO A 157 45.58 48.22 30.45
N ILE A 158 45.56 48.12 29.13
CA ILE A 158 46.68 47.73 28.25
C ILE A 158 47.72 48.84 28.23
#